data_AF-A0A5I9MUR1-F1
#
_entry.id   AF-A0A5I9MUR1-F1
#
_cell.length_a   1.000
_cell.length_b   1.000
_cell.length_c   1.000
_cell.angle_alpha   90.00
_cell.angle_beta   90.00
_cell.angle_gamma   90.00
#
_symmetry.space_group_name_H-M   'P 1'
#
loop_
_entity.id
_entity.type
_entity.pdbx_description
1 polymer ?
#
loop_
_entity_poly.entity_id
_entity_poly.type
_entity_poly.pdbx_seq_one_letter_code
_entity_poly.pdbx_strand_id
1 'polypeptide(L)'
;MTQNPFSFYDFLGYLIPGGLFLFILFLFSIEINPVYIEGILNHILKYKEIISVFIYVVLIVLSYISGHFISILSSCLIEKYMNSKLGYPSIYLFSKRSSLKIKRHNTKFSIVNFIRGVFLFPVSAFDKAEHHKTTLHSILIKVFWPQIRDGYINVFSVSTLYRRKGLRGDLFRLAYHYVYEHSKNHQVKMQNYVALYGFCRNITFVFLASVWLLMFLLLLSFLIDINIRLLPFCFLLLFCIAASRVFYYGFVKYYRRYSLEVLMAFAVLQHDKKTSAISS
;
A
#
# COMPACT_ATOMS: atom_id res chain seq x y z
N MET A 1 20.04 15.44 -12.97
CA MET A 1 19.54 14.56 -14.05
C MET A 1 18.03 14.65 -14.05
N THR A 2 17.47 15.04 -15.17
CA THR A 2 16.05 15.33 -15.43
C THR A 2 15.23 14.05 -15.43
N GLN A 3 14.95 13.51 -14.25
CA GLN A 3 13.88 12.53 -14.15
C GLN A 3 12.56 13.28 -14.31
N ASN A 4 11.74 12.83 -15.26
CA ASN A 4 10.39 13.37 -15.40
C ASN A 4 9.70 13.18 -14.03
N PRO A 5 9.16 14.23 -13.39
CA PRO A 5 8.58 14.13 -12.04
C PRO A 5 7.37 13.19 -11.99
N PHE A 6 6.92 12.72 -13.15
CA PHE A 6 5.86 11.77 -13.33
C PHE A 6 6.36 10.54 -14.09
N SER A 7 6.45 9.41 -13.40
CA SER A 7 6.77 8.13 -14.02
C SER A 7 5.54 7.50 -14.66
N PHE A 8 5.72 6.73 -15.74
CA PHE A 8 4.65 5.91 -16.30
C PHE A 8 4.07 4.93 -15.25
N TYR A 9 4.89 4.47 -14.31
CA TYR A 9 4.45 3.65 -13.18
C TYR A 9 3.55 4.41 -12.20
N ASP A 10 3.78 5.70 -12.01
CA ASP A 10 2.91 6.54 -11.18
C ASP A 10 1.55 6.67 -11.84
N PHE A 11 1.50 6.89 -13.17
CA PHE A 11 0.26 6.93 -13.92
C PHE A 11 -0.55 5.64 -13.78
N LEU A 12 0.07 4.49 -14.08
CA LEU A 12 -0.58 3.18 -13.97
C LEU A 12 -0.98 2.83 -12.54
N GLY A 13 -0.22 3.31 -11.55
CA GLY A 13 -0.48 3.13 -10.13
C GLY A 13 -1.80 3.73 -9.66
N TYR A 14 -2.33 4.73 -10.38
CA TYR A 14 -3.66 5.31 -10.14
C TYR A 14 -4.70 4.82 -11.16
N LEU A 15 -4.34 4.76 -12.44
CA LEU A 15 -5.26 4.36 -13.51
C LEU A 15 -5.79 2.94 -13.28
N ILE A 16 -4.94 1.94 -13.02
CA ILE A 16 -5.41 0.55 -12.94
C ILE A 16 -6.36 0.35 -11.74
N PRO A 17 -6.04 0.78 -10.51
CA PRO A 17 -6.97 0.64 -9.39
C PRO A 17 -8.30 1.38 -9.59
N GLY A 18 -8.28 2.59 -10.16
CA GLY A 18 -9.50 3.33 -10.41
C GLY A 18 -10.37 2.69 -11.48
N GLY A 19 -9.76 2.24 -12.59
CA GLY A 19 -10.46 1.53 -13.66
C GLY A 19 -11.06 0.22 -13.18
N LEU A 20 -10.31 -0.54 -12.36
CA LEU A 20 -10.81 -1.78 -11.76
C LEU A 20 -11.98 -1.50 -10.80
N PHE A 21 -11.92 -0.42 -10.01
CA PHE A 21 -13.03 -0.01 -9.14
C PHE A 21 -14.29 0.36 -9.93
N LEU A 22 -14.15 1.21 -10.96
CA LEU A 22 -15.28 1.59 -11.83
C LEU A 22 -15.87 0.39 -12.56
N PHE A 23 -15.02 -0.51 -13.06
CA PHE A 23 -15.47 -1.74 -13.71
C PHE A 23 -16.26 -2.63 -12.75
N ILE A 24 -15.80 -2.79 -11.51
CA ILE A 24 -16.53 -3.54 -10.50
C ILE A 24 -17.87 -2.88 -10.18
N LEU A 25 -17.91 -1.55 -10.01
CA LEU A 25 -19.17 -0.82 -9.80
C LEU A 25 -20.15 -0.99 -10.97
N PHE A 26 -19.65 -0.99 -12.21
CA PHE A 26 -20.46 -1.24 -13.39
C PHE A 26 -21.06 -2.65 -13.38
N LEU A 27 -20.25 -3.68 -13.07
CA LEU A 27 -20.76 -5.05 -12.92
C LEU A 27 -21.84 -5.12 -11.83
N PHE A 28 -21.65 -4.42 -10.72
CA PHE A 28 -22.67 -4.34 -9.68
C PHE A 28 -23.95 -3.64 -10.12
N SER A 29 -23.85 -2.58 -10.93
CA SER A 29 -25.04 -1.89 -11.41
C SER A 29 -25.91 -2.76 -12.32
N ILE A 30 -25.30 -3.69 -13.07
CA ILE A 30 -26.02 -4.66 -13.91
C ILE A 30 -26.88 -5.59 -13.04
N GLU A 31 -26.33 -6.10 -11.94
CA GLU A 31 -27.03 -7.03 -11.06
C GLU A 31 -28.17 -6.38 -10.27
N ILE A 32 -28.07 -5.09 -9.93
CA ILE A 32 -29.10 -4.38 -9.15
C ILE A 32 -30.30 -4.01 -10.02
N ASN A 33 -30.08 -3.47 -11.22
CA ASN A 33 -31.17 -3.05 -12.11
C ASN A 33 -30.79 -3.25 -13.58
N PRO A 34 -31.01 -4.46 -14.14
CA PRO A 34 -30.57 -4.79 -15.49
C PRO A 34 -31.29 -3.92 -16.54
N VAL A 35 -32.56 -3.55 -16.32
CA VAL A 35 -33.38 -2.78 -17.26
C VAL A 35 -32.81 -1.37 -17.47
N TYR A 36 -32.38 -0.71 -16.39
CA TYR A 36 -31.80 0.63 -16.49
C TYR A 36 -30.45 0.62 -17.23
N ILE A 37 -29.62 -0.39 -16.95
CA ILE A 37 -28.31 -0.54 -17.60
C ILE A 37 -28.45 -0.93 -19.07
N GLU A 38 -29.41 -1.78 -19.40
CA GLU A 38 -29.73 -2.14 -20.78
C GLU A 38 -30.17 -0.90 -21.59
N GLY A 39 -30.96 0.00 -20.99
CA GLY A 39 -31.31 1.29 -21.59
C GLY A 39 -30.08 2.16 -21.89
N ILE A 40 -29.14 2.27 -20.95
CA ILE A 40 -27.88 3.02 -21.14
C ILE A 40 -27.02 2.37 -22.23
N LEU A 41 -26.84 1.04 -22.17
CA LEU A 41 -26.03 0.30 -23.15
C LEU A 41 -26.60 0.42 -24.56
N ASN A 42 -27.91 0.31 -24.71
CA ASN A 42 -28.59 0.48 -25.99
C ASN A 42 -28.42 1.90 -26.52
N HIS A 43 -28.45 2.91 -25.65
CA HIS A 43 -28.18 4.28 -26.04
C HIS A 43 -26.72 4.48 -26.46
N ILE A 44 -25.75 3.87 -25.77
CA ILE A 44 -24.33 3.93 -26.16
C ILE A 44 -24.10 3.23 -27.50
N LEU A 45 -24.70 2.04 -27.71
CA LEU A 45 -24.58 1.26 -28.93
C LEU A 45 -25.20 1.96 -30.13
N LYS A 46 -26.32 2.67 -29.94
CA LYS A 46 -27.00 3.45 -30.99
C LYS A 46 -26.13 4.56 -31.58
N TYR A 47 -25.21 5.13 -30.80
CA TYR A 47 -24.33 6.23 -31.24
C TYR A 47 -22.85 5.83 -31.26
N LYS A 48 -22.56 4.53 -31.34
CA LYS A 48 -21.22 3.94 -31.21
C LYS A 48 -20.18 4.56 -32.15
N GLU A 49 -20.56 4.91 -33.39
CA GLU A 49 -19.62 5.44 -34.38
C GLU A 49 -19.13 6.86 -34.09
N ILE A 50 -19.97 7.71 -33.50
CA ILE A 50 -19.62 9.11 -33.16
C ILE A 50 -18.95 9.21 -31.78
N ILE A 51 -19.31 8.29 -30.86
CA ILE A 51 -19.04 8.47 -29.42
C ILE A 51 -17.88 7.59 -28.91
N SER A 52 -17.43 6.57 -29.67
CA SER A 52 -16.51 5.55 -29.16
C SER A 52 -15.21 6.09 -28.57
N VAL A 53 -14.46 6.92 -29.30
CA VAL A 53 -13.17 7.46 -28.82
C VAL A 53 -13.36 8.37 -27.61
N PHE A 54 -14.40 9.22 -27.63
CA PHE A 54 -14.71 10.12 -26.53
C PHE A 54 -15.02 9.38 -25.23
N ILE A 55 -15.81 8.30 -25.29
CA ILE A 55 -16.09 7.45 -24.12
C ILE A 55 -14.81 6.85 -23.54
N TYR A 56 -13.90 6.33 -24.37
CA TYR A 56 -12.65 5.76 -23.87
C TYR A 56 -11.79 6.82 -23.17
N VAL A 57 -11.69 8.02 -23.73
CA VAL A 57 -10.95 9.12 -23.10
C VAL A 57 -11.58 9.49 -21.75
N VAL A 58 -12.91 9.64 -21.70
CA VAL A 58 -13.63 9.94 -20.45
C VAL A 58 -13.42 8.83 -19.42
N LEU A 59 -13.49 7.56 -19.81
CA LEU A 59 -13.26 6.43 -18.91
C LEU A 59 -11.83 6.41 -18.37
N ILE A 60 -10.82 6.72 -19.19
CA ILE A 60 -9.42 6.83 -18.75
C ILE A 60 -9.28 7.97 -17.72
N VAL A 61 -9.89 9.13 -17.97
CA VAL A 61 -9.84 10.27 -17.04
C VAL A 61 -10.54 9.95 -15.72
N LEU A 62 -11.76 9.39 -15.76
CA LEU A 62 -12.51 8.98 -14.56
C LEU A 62 -11.78 7.89 -13.77
N SER A 63 -11.18 6.95 -14.48
CA SER A 63 -10.34 5.90 -13.91
C SER A 63 -9.14 6.51 -13.17
N TYR A 64 -8.44 7.47 -13.77
CA TYR A 64 -7.31 8.13 -13.12
C TYR A 64 -7.72 8.95 -11.88
N ILE A 65 -8.81 9.72 -11.98
CA ILE A 65 -9.34 10.53 -10.86
C ILE A 65 -9.78 9.62 -9.71
N SER A 66 -10.57 8.58 -9.98
CA SER A 66 -11.00 7.61 -8.96
C SER A 66 -9.81 6.89 -8.31
N GLY A 67 -8.78 6.58 -9.10
CA GLY A 67 -7.50 6.06 -8.61
C GLY A 67 -6.84 6.92 -7.54
N HIS A 68 -6.85 8.25 -7.72
CA HIS A 68 -6.31 9.19 -6.72
C HIS A 68 -7.09 9.15 -5.42
N PHE A 69 -8.42 9.15 -5.48
CA PHE A 69 -9.27 9.00 -4.29
C PHE A 69 -8.98 7.68 -3.56
N ILE A 70 -8.90 6.58 -4.30
CA ILE A 70 -8.55 5.27 -3.78
C ILE A 70 -7.19 5.30 -3.08
N SER A 71 -6.20 5.99 -3.64
CA SER A 71 -4.87 6.08 -3.04
C SER A 71 -4.85 6.79 -1.69
N ILE A 72 -5.61 7.88 -1.57
CA ILE A 72 -5.73 8.64 -0.31
C ILE A 72 -6.44 7.78 0.74
N LEU A 73 -7.56 7.15 0.37
CA LEU A 73 -8.34 6.29 1.27
C LEU A 73 -7.53 5.05 1.70
N SER A 74 -6.82 4.42 0.78
CA SER A 74 -6.00 3.24 1.05
C SER A 74 -4.84 3.56 2.01
N SER A 75 -4.23 4.75 1.90
CA SER A 75 -3.23 5.22 2.87
C SER A 75 -3.85 5.45 4.26
N CYS A 76 -5.04 6.07 4.33
CA CYS A 76 -5.70 6.37 5.59
C CYS A 76 -6.20 5.11 6.34
N LEU A 77 -6.60 4.07 5.61
CA LEU A 77 -7.15 2.84 6.18
C LEU A 77 -6.10 1.73 6.30
N ILE A 78 -5.57 1.26 5.17
CA ILE A 78 -4.75 0.04 5.09
C ILE A 78 -3.36 0.29 5.65
N GLU A 79 -2.69 1.35 5.22
CA GLU A 79 -1.33 1.64 5.67
C GLU A 79 -1.31 2.03 7.15
N LYS A 80 -2.22 2.88 7.60
CA LYS A 80 -2.33 3.21 9.03
C LYS A 80 -2.68 2.00 9.89
N TYR A 81 -3.54 1.09 9.42
CA TYR A 81 -3.80 -0.17 10.11
C TYR A 81 -2.53 -1.03 10.23
N MET A 82 -1.81 -1.21 9.13
CA MET A 82 -0.57 -1.98 9.12
C MET A 82 0.48 -1.36 10.04
N ASN A 83 0.69 -0.05 9.99
CA ASN A 83 1.62 0.66 10.87
C ASN A 83 1.21 0.56 12.35
N SER A 84 -0.09 0.54 12.65
CA SER A 84 -0.59 0.28 14.01
C SER A 84 -0.36 -1.18 14.43
N LYS A 85 -0.54 -2.13 13.50
CA LYS A 85 -0.42 -3.57 13.76
C LYS A 85 1.02 -4.06 13.78
N LEU A 86 1.96 -3.51 13.01
CA LEU A 86 3.35 -4.00 12.91
C LEU A 86 4.39 -2.95 13.32
N GLY A 87 4.03 -1.67 13.31
CA GLY A 87 4.99 -0.57 13.34
C GLY A 87 5.56 -0.27 11.95
N TYR A 88 6.33 0.80 11.84
CA TYR A 88 7.03 1.14 10.61
C TYR A 88 8.13 0.12 10.29
N PRO A 89 8.37 -0.23 9.01
CA PRO A 89 9.43 -1.17 8.63
C PRO A 89 10.82 -0.74 9.09
N SER A 90 11.11 0.56 9.06
CA SER A 90 12.36 1.14 9.59
C SER A 90 12.66 0.79 11.05
N ILE A 91 11.64 0.40 11.83
CA ILE A 91 11.74 0.06 13.24
C ILE A 91 11.77 -1.46 13.43
N TYR A 92 10.79 -2.19 12.87
CA TYR A 92 10.69 -3.63 13.10
C TYR A 92 11.74 -4.43 12.34
N LEU A 93 12.44 -3.85 11.35
CA LEU A 93 13.57 -4.52 10.68
C LEU A 93 14.71 -4.83 11.64
N PHE A 94 14.96 -3.99 12.64
CA PHE A 94 16.11 -4.09 13.56
C PHE A 94 15.77 -4.53 14.98
N SER A 95 14.49 -4.54 15.35
CA SER A 95 14.06 -4.87 16.71
C SER A 95 12.85 -5.81 16.71
N LYS A 96 12.95 -6.91 17.46
CA LYS A 96 11.80 -7.78 17.74
C LYS A 96 10.80 -7.01 18.60
N ARG A 97 9.52 -7.06 18.23
CA ARG A 97 8.43 -6.27 18.83
C ARG A 97 8.30 -6.42 20.35
N SER A 98 8.80 -7.52 20.95
CA SER A 98 8.79 -7.70 22.41
C SER A 98 9.54 -6.60 23.19
N SER A 99 10.50 -5.91 22.57
CA SER A 99 11.20 -4.77 23.20
C SER A 99 10.56 -3.40 22.93
N LEU A 100 9.52 -3.35 22.10
CA LEU A 100 8.82 -2.14 21.67
C LEU A 100 7.35 -2.20 22.09
N LYS A 101 7.09 -2.50 23.37
CA LYS A 101 5.94 -1.90 24.05
C LYS A 101 6.14 -0.39 24.00
N ILE A 102 5.85 0.23 22.86
CA ILE A 102 5.46 1.63 22.79
C ILE A 102 4.31 1.67 23.79
N LYS A 103 4.56 2.24 24.98
CA LYS A 103 3.53 2.54 25.97
C LYS A 103 2.39 3.14 25.16
N ARG A 104 1.32 2.35 25.00
CA ARG A 104 0.11 2.76 24.31
C ARG A 104 -0.48 3.77 25.28
N HIS A 105 -0.03 5.01 25.17
CA HIS A 105 -0.58 6.09 25.98
C HIS A 105 -2.07 6.11 25.64
N ASN A 106 -2.91 5.93 26.67
CA ASN A 106 -4.36 5.89 26.63
C ASN A 106 -4.94 6.56 25.38
N THR A 107 -5.45 5.77 24.45
CA THR A 107 -6.32 6.32 23.41
C THR A 107 -7.73 5.91 23.75
N LYS A 108 -8.53 6.90 24.16
CA LYS A 108 -9.98 6.93 23.95
C LYS A 108 -10.35 6.14 22.69
N PHE A 109 -11.46 5.39 22.75
CA PHE A 109 -12.05 4.75 21.58
C PHE A 109 -12.16 5.78 20.45
N SER A 110 -11.30 5.65 19.44
CA SER A 110 -11.35 6.51 18.27
C SER A 110 -12.20 5.79 17.24
N ILE A 111 -13.33 6.39 16.86
CA ILE A 111 -14.24 5.92 15.81
C ILE A 111 -13.45 5.51 14.55
N VAL A 112 -12.37 6.24 14.25
CA VAL A 112 -11.46 5.95 13.13
C VAL A 112 -10.77 4.58 13.25
N ASN A 113 -10.35 4.18 14.46
CA ASN A 113 -9.74 2.87 14.67
C ASN A 113 -10.76 1.74 14.60
N PHE A 114 -12.00 1.99 15.01
CA PHE A 114 -13.09 1.05 14.83
C PHE A 114 -13.43 0.86 13.34
N ILE A 115 -13.60 1.95 12.59
CA ILE A 115 -13.84 1.92 11.13
C ILE A 115 -12.73 1.14 10.42
N ARG A 116 -11.46 1.37 10.77
CA ARG A 116 -10.32 0.61 10.22
C ARG A 116 -10.42 -0.88 10.54
N GLY A 117 -10.73 -1.22 11.79
CA GLY A 117 -10.84 -2.60 12.25
C GLY A 117 -11.96 -3.35 11.54
N VAL A 118 -13.13 -2.71 11.40
CA VAL A 118 -14.27 -3.24 10.65
C VAL A 118 -13.87 -3.41 9.19
N PHE A 119 -13.42 -2.35 8.51
CA PHE A 119 -13.11 -2.41 7.07
C PHE A 119 -12.08 -3.51 6.73
N LEU A 120 -11.08 -3.72 7.58
CA LEU A 120 -10.03 -4.74 7.39
C LEU A 120 -10.38 -6.09 8.02
N PHE A 121 -11.58 -6.27 8.55
CA PHE A 121 -12.02 -7.53 9.15
C PHE A 121 -11.84 -8.75 8.23
N PRO A 122 -12.22 -8.72 6.93
CA PRO A 122 -12.10 -9.88 6.03
C PRO A 122 -10.65 -10.35 5.84
N VAL A 123 -9.70 -9.42 5.87
CA VAL A 123 -8.27 -9.70 5.74
C VAL A 123 -7.67 -10.09 7.10
N SER A 124 -8.04 -9.39 8.17
CA SER A 124 -7.47 -9.56 9.50
C SER A 124 -7.90 -10.82 10.24
N ALA A 125 -9.08 -11.38 9.95
CA ALA A 125 -9.59 -12.60 10.60
C ALA A 125 -8.67 -13.83 10.42
N PHE A 126 -7.85 -13.84 9.37
CA PHE A 126 -6.93 -14.92 9.04
C PHE A 126 -5.46 -14.51 9.17
N ASP A 127 -5.19 -13.32 9.70
CA ASP A 127 -3.84 -12.76 9.83
C ASP A 127 -3.15 -13.31 11.10
N LYS A 128 -3.02 -14.65 11.15
CA LYS A 128 -2.33 -15.42 12.22
C LYS A 128 -0.82 -15.59 11.97
N ALA A 129 -0.30 -15.28 10.79
CA ALA A 129 1.10 -15.48 10.43
C ALA A 129 1.58 -14.21 9.69
N GLU A 130 2.52 -13.40 10.19
CA GLU A 130 3.95 -13.70 10.05
C GLU A 130 4.84 -12.83 10.96
N HIS A 131 4.40 -12.55 12.20
CA HIS A 131 5.17 -11.71 13.15
C HIS A 131 6.61 -12.17 13.40
N HIS A 132 6.93 -13.43 13.11
CA HIS A 132 8.21 -14.05 13.42
C HIS A 132 9.27 -13.97 12.29
N LYS A 133 8.91 -13.52 11.07
CA LYS A 133 9.82 -13.45 9.90
C LYS A 133 10.14 -12.04 9.42
N THR A 134 9.62 -11.00 10.07
CA THR A 134 9.74 -9.61 9.58
C THR A 134 11.09 -8.96 9.92
N THR A 135 11.74 -9.39 11.00
CA THR A 135 13.07 -8.89 11.41
C THR A 135 14.17 -9.37 10.48
N LEU A 136 15.19 -8.53 10.23
CA LEU A 136 16.40 -8.95 9.54
C LEU A 136 17.11 -10.09 10.29
N HIS A 137 17.89 -10.88 9.55
CA HIS A 137 18.76 -11.87 10.16
C HIS A 137 19.73 -11.20 11.14
N SER A 138 19.99 -11.83 12.29
CA SER A 138 20.77 -11.24 13.38
C SER A 138 22.18 -10.81 12.95
N ILE A 139 22.79 -11.52 12.01
CA ILE A 139 24.10 -11.19 11.41
C ILE A 139 24.03 -9.89 10.62
N LEU A 140 23.06 -9.74 9.72
CA LEU A 140 22.88 -8.52 8.91
C LEU A 140 22.65 -7.30 9.82
N ILE A 141 21.87 -7.45 10.90
CA ILE A 141 21.65 -6.38 11.87
C ILE A 141 22.97 -5.96 12.54
N LYS A 142 23.83 -6.92 12.94
CA LYS A 142 25.11 -6.62 13.58
C LYS A 142 26.06 -5.85 12.65
N VAL A 143 26.03 -6.15 11.35
CA VAL A 143 26.90 -5.50 10.34
C VAL A 143 26.38 -4.11 9.96
N PHE A 144 25.09 -3.98 9.63
CA PHE A 144 24.55 -2.71 9.12
C PHE A 144 24.25 -1.67 10.21
N TRP A 145 23.88 -2.09 11.42
CA TRP A 145 23.46 -1.15 12.46
C TRP A 145 24.54 -0.13 12.85
N PRO A 146 25.82 -0.51 13.05
CA PRO A 146 26.90 0.44 13.30
C PRO A 146 27.07 1.45 12.16
N GLN A 147 27.10 0.99 10.90
CA GLN A 147 27.25 1.86 9.73
C GLN A 147 26.14 2.90 9.64
N ILE A 148 24.89 2.49 9.88
CA ILE A 148 23.75 3.41 9.90
C ILE A 148 23.90 4.40 11.06
N ARG A 149 24.18 3.92 12.28
CA ARG A 149 24.32 4.78 13.45
C ARG A 149 25.40 5.84 13.26
N ASP A 150 26.59 5.43 12.82
CA ASP A 150 27.73 6.31 12.60
C ASP A 150 27.44 7.32 11.48
N GLY A 151 26.76 6.88 10.41
CA GLY A 151 26.30 7.77 9.35
C GLY A 151 25.38 8.88 9.85
N TYR A 152 24.43 8.57 10.73
CA TYR A 152 23.54 9.59 11.28
C TYR A 152 24.25 10.55 12.24
N ILE A 153 25.24 10.07 12.99
CA ILE A 153 26.05 10.91 13.88
C ILE A 153 26.93 11.84 13.04
N ASN A 154 27.60 11.32 12.01
CA ASN A 154 28.60 12.06 11.24
C ASN A 154 27.98 13.00 10.20
N VAL A 155 26.88 12.61 9.56
CA VAL A 155 26.25 13.39 8.47
C VAL A 155 25.16 14.33 8.98
N PHE A 156 24.38 13.90 9.98
CA PHE A 156 23.22 14.66 10.44
C PHE A 156 23.37 15.21 11.87
N SER A 157 24.50 14.97 12.53
CA SER A 157 24.75 15.36 13.93
C SER A 157 23.68 14.84 14.91
N VAL A 158 23.03 13.72 14.58
CA VAL A 158 21.98 13.12 15.42
C VAL A 158 22.59 12.09 16.36
N SER A 159 22.81 12.47 17.61
CA SER A 159 23.44 11.61 18.64
C SER A 159 22.48 10.63 19.32
N THR A 160 21.16 10.82 19.23
CA THR A 160 20.15 10.10 20.03
C THR A 160 19.51 8.90 19.32
N LEU A 161 20.31 8.09 18.62
CA LEU A 161 19.83 6.85 17.99
C LEU A 161 20.00 5.64 18.92
N TYR A 162 18.89 5.14 19.46
CA TYR A 162 18.87 3.91 20.26
C TYR A 162 18.42 2.71 19.42
N ARG A 163 19.21 1.63 19.41
CA ARG A 163 18.92 0.36 18.70
C ARG A 163 17.54 -0.23 19.03
N ARG A 164 17.10 -0.10 20.28
CA ARG A 164 15.77 -0.58 20.72
C ARG A 164 14.62 0.29 20.22
N LYS A 165 14.86 1.57 19.89
CA LYS A 165 13.82 2.50 19.42
C LYS A 165 13.70 2.53 17.90
N GLY A 166 14.74 2.10 17.16
CA GLY A 166 14.79 2.18 15.70
C GLY A 166 14.79 3.64 15.21
N LEU A 167 14.60 3.83 13.90
CA LEU A 167 14.41 5.15 13.30
C LEU A 167 12.96 5.60 13.52
N ARG A 168 12.71 6.30 14.63
CA ARG A 168 11.40 6.88 14.92
C ARG A 168 11.23 8.23 14.20
N GLY A 169 10.01 8.48 13.72
CA GLY A 169 9.64 9.77 13.10
C GLY A 169 10.29 9.99 11.74
N ASP A 170 10.58 11.26 11.43
CA ASP A 170 11.12 11.70 10.13
C ASP A 170 12.60 11.36 9.91
N LEU A 171 13.25 10.64 10.85
CA LEU A 171 14.64 10.21 10.67
C LEU A 171 14.82 9.33 9.43
N PHE A 172 13.83 8.49 9.09
CA PHE A 172 13.89 7.70 7.86
C PHE A 172 13.90 8.59 6.61
N ARG A 173 13.19 9.73 6.63
CA ARG A 173 13.16 10.69 5.53
C ARG A 173 14.54 11.33 5.30
N LEU A 174 15.34 11.55 6.35
CA LEU A 174 16.72 12.04 6.21
C LEU A 174 17.61 11.06 5.44
N ALA A 175 17.59 9.77 5.81
CA ALA A 175 18.34 8.75 5.06
C ALA A 175 17.84 8.63 3.62
N TYR A 176 16.53 8.69 3.41
CA TYR A 176 15.95 8.70 2.06
C TYR A 176 16.49 9.85 1.21
N HIS A 177 16.41 11.10 1.69
CA HIS A 177 16.89 12.26 0.93
C HIS A 177 18.38 12.17 0.63
N TYR A 178 19.19 11.79 1.62
CA TYR A 178 20.63 11.67 1.43
C TYR A 178 20.98 10.61 0.38
N VAL A 179 20.38 9.42 0.46
CA VAL A 179 20.64 8.37 -0.54
C VAL A 179 20.12 8.79 -1.92
N TYR A 180 18.98 9.48 -1.95
CA TYR A 180 18.42 10.02 -3.18
C TYR A 180 19.36 11.04 -3.81
N GLU A 181 20.03 11.90 -3.07
CA GLU A 181 20.98 12.86 -3.65
C GLU A 181 22.29 12.20 -4.10
N HIS A 182 22.77 11.22 -3.35
CA HIS A 182 24.13 10.68 -3.51
C HIS A 182 24.23 9.40 -4.35
N SER A 183 23.11 8.77 -4.72
CA SER A 183 23.16 7.49 -5.47
C SER A 183 22.08 7.33 -6.56
N LYS A 184 22.46 7.61 -7.80
CA LYS A 184 21.57 7.48 -8.97
C LYS A 184 21.06 6.05 -9.20
N ASN A 185 21.91 5.05 -8.95
CA ASN A 185 21.54 3.64 -9.15
C ASN A 185 20.45 3.17 -8.17
N HIS A 186 20.44 3.67 -6.93
CA HIS A 186 19.41 3.31 -5.95
C HIS A 186 18.13 4.14 -6.09
N GLN A 187 18.19 5.37 -6.63
CA GLN A 187 17.00 6.21 -6.88
C GLN A 187 15.92 5.48 -7.68
N VAL A 188 16.27 4.91 -8.84
CA VAL A 188 15.33 4.23 -9.74
C VAL A 188 14.68 3.03 -9.04
N LYS A 189 15.49 2.23 -8.34
CA LYS A 189 15.02 1.05 -7.61
C LYS A 189 14.09 1.43 -6.45
N MET A 190 14.39 2.52 -5.74
CA MET A 190 13.53 3.03 -4.67
C MET A 190 12.18 3.50 -5.19
N GLN A 191 12.16 4.29 -6.26
CA GLN A 191 10.91 4.75 -6.88
C GLN A 191 10.05 3.57 -7.37
N ASN A 192 10.67 2.55 -7.95
CA ASN A 192 9.95 1.34 -8.36
C ASN A 192 9.29 0.64 -7.17
N TYR A 193 9.98 0.54 -6.02
CA TYR A 193 9.34 -0.01 -4.83
C TYR A 193 8.22 0.88 -4.29
N VAL A 194 8.35 2.21 -4.38
CA VAL A 194 7.31 3.16 -3.99
C VAL A 194 6.05 2.96 -4.83
N ALA A 195 6.19 2.90 -6.15
CA ALA A 195 5.09 2.63 -7.07
C ALA A 195 4.44 1.27 -6.79
N LEU A 196 5.24 0.21 -6.61
CA LEU A 196 4.73 -1.15 -6.37
C LEU A 196 3.97 -1.28 -5.05
N TYR A 197 4.50 -0.75 -3.94
CA TYR A 197 3.77 -0.85 -2.67
C TYR A 197 2.50 0.01 -2.70
N GLY A 198 2.53 1.18 -3.33
CA GLY A 198 1.35 2.05 -3.50
C GLY A 198 0.27 1.36 -4.34
N PHE A 199 0.66 0.75 -5.45
CA PHE A 199 -0.23 -0.05 -6.30
C PHE A 199 -0.87 -1.21 -5.52
N CYS A 200 -0.07 -2.04 -4.83
CA CYS A 200 -0.62 -3.15 -4.05
C CYS A 200 -1.59 -2.68 -2.96
N ARG A 201 -1.29 -1.57 -2.30
CA ARG A 201 -2.16 -0.96 -1.29
C ARG A 201 -3.51 -0.52 -1.90
N ASN A 202 -3.47 0.12 -3.06
CA ASN A 202 -4.66 0.60 -3.76
C ASN A 202 -5.54 -0.57 -4.22
N ILE A 203 -4.96 -1.60 -4.83
CA ILE A 203 -5.69 -2.79 -5.27
C ILE A 203 -6.30 -3.53 -4.07
N THR A 204 -5.58 -3.61 -2.95
CA THR A 204 -6.13 -4.20 -1.71
C THR A 204 -7.38 -3.45 -1.26
N PHE A 205 -7.37 -2.12 -1.32
CA PHE A 205 -8.54 -1.31 -0.97
C PHE A 205 -9.72 -1.60 -1.89
N VAL A 206 -9.48 -1.68 -3.20
CA VAL A 206 -10.55 -1.94 -4.17
C VAL A 206 -11.19 -3.30 -3.89
N PHE A 207 -10.42 -4.37 -3.76
CA PHE A 207 -11.00 -5.68 -3.45
C PHE A 207 -11.70 -5.74 -2.10
N LEU A 208 -11.18 -5.04 -1.07
CA LEU A 208 -11.88 -4.93 0.22
C LEU A 208 -13.21 -4.20 0.09
N ALA A 209 -13.24 -3.09 -0.64
CA ALA A 209 -14.48 -2.36 -0.92
C ALA A 209 -15.47 -3.26 -1.66
N SER A 210 -15.01 -4.06 -2.63
CA SER A 210 -15.83 -5.06 -3.32
C SER A 210 -16.37 -6.13 -2.38
N VAL A 211 -15.58 -6.63 -1.43
CA VAL A 211 -16.05 -7.58 -0.41
C VAL A 211 -17.19 -6.97 0.42
N TRP A 212 -17.03 -5.72 0.89
CA TRP A 212 -18.08 -5.05 1.65
C TRP A 212 -19.35 -4.81 0.83
N LEU A 213 -19.20 -4.43 -0.43
CA LEU A 213 -20.32 -4.23 -1.34
C LEU A 213 -21.06 -5.55 -1.63
N LEU A 214 -20.32 -6.65 -1.85
CA LEU A 214 -20.92 -7.99 -1.94
C LEU A 214 -21.68 -8.34 -0.65
N MET A 215 -21.04 -8.24 0.51
CA MET A 215 -21.69 -8.55 1.79
C MET A 215 -22.98 -7.74 2.00
N PHE A 216 -22.99 -6.47 1.58
CA PHE A 216 -24.19 -5.62 1.61
C PHE A 216 -25.29 -6.12 0.66
N LEU A 217 -24.94 -6.54 -0.56
CA LEU A 217 -25.92 -7.11 -1.50
C LEU A 217 -26.50 -8.44 -1.02
N LEU A 218 -25.67 -9.30 -0.42
CA LEU A 218 -26.15 -10.56 0.18
C LEU A 218 -27.16 -10.30 1.30
N LEU A 219 -26.91 -9.26 2.12
CA LEU A 219 -27.84 -8.83 3.15
C LEU A 219 -29.14 -8.29 2.53
N LEU A 220 -29.04 -7.48 1.48
CA LEU A 220 -30.21 -6.91 0.80
C LEU A 220 -31.06 -8.00 0.13
N SER A 221 -30.43 -8.98 -0.52
CA SER A 221 -31.15 -10.10 -1.14
C SER A 221 -31.91 -10.94 -0.13
N PHE A 222 -31.37 -11.09 1.08
CA PHE A 222 -32.05 -11.78 2.16
C PHE A 222 -33.24 -10.97 2.71
N LEU A 223 -33.20 -9.64 2.64
CA LEU A 223 -34.27 -8.76 3.15
C LEU A 223 -35.39 -8.51 2.13
N ILE A 224 -35.08 -8.50 0.82
CA ILE A 224 -35.99 -8.07 -0.26
C ILE A 224 -36.35 -9.25 -1.20
N ASP A 225 -35.95 -10.48 -0.87
CA ASP A 225 -36.15 -11.68 -1.73
C ASP A 225 -35.66 -11.47 -3.17
N ILE A 226 -34.49 -10.84 -3.33
CA ILE A 226 -33.84 -10.72 -4.63
C ILE A 226 -33.25 -12.09 -5.00
N ASN A 227 -33.61 -12.61 -6.17
CA ASN A 227 -33.13 -13.89 -6.67
C ASN A 227 -31.67 -13.82 -7.14
N ILE A 228 -30.73 -13.83 -6.19
CA ILE A 228 -29.30 -13.90 -6.47
C ILE A 228 -28.88 -15.37 -6.60
N ARG A 229 -28.15 -15.70 -7.67
CA ARG A 229 -27.49 -17.01 -7.79
C ARG A 229 -26.39 -17.13 -6.73
N LEU A 230 -26.69 -17.84 -5.64
CA LEU A 230 -25.82 -17.93 -4.46
C LEU A 230 -24.42 -18.49 -4.77
N LEU A 231 -24.34 -19.52 -5.63
CA LEU A 231 -23.10 -20.23 -5.92
C LEU A 231 -22.02 -19.34 -6.60
N PRO A 232 -22.27 -18.69 -7.75
CA PRO A 232 -21.27 -17.79 -8.37
C PRO A 232 -20.94 -16.59 -7.46
N PHE A 233 -21.91 -16.13 -6.68
CA PHE A 233 -21.72 -15.05 -5.72
C PHE A 233 -20.70 -15.43 -4.63
N CYS A 234 -20.82 -16.62 -4.04
CA CYS A 234 -19.86 -17.12 -3.06
C CYS A 234 -18.45 -17.26 -3.65
N PHE A 235 -18.32 -17.73 -4.90
CA PHE A 235 -17.03 -17.82 -5.58
C PHE A 235 -16.39 -16.43 -5.78
N LEU A 236 -17.18 -15.44 -6.20
CA LEU A 236 -16.71 -14.07 -6.38
C LEU A 236 -16.25 -13.45 -5.05
N LEU A 237 -17.04 -13.63 -3.98
CA LEU A 237 -16.69 -13.16 -2.63
C LEU A 237 -15.37 -13.80 -2.16
N LEU A 238 -15.23 -15.11 -2.33
CA LEU A 238 -14.01 -15.83 -1.96
C LEU A 238 -12.80 -15.33 -2.78
N PHE A 239 -12.99 -15.09 -4.07
CA PHE A 239 -11.96 -14.52 -4.94
C PHE A 239 -11.53 -13.13 -4.47
N CYS A 240 -12.45 -12.22 -4.15
CA CYS A 240 -12.12 -10.89 -3.66
C CYS A 240 -11.40 -10.94 -2.30
N ILE A 241 -11.79 -11.84 -1.40
CA ILE A 241 -11.08 -12.06 -0.13
C ILE A 241 -9.66 -12.58 -0.39
N ALA A 242 -9.49 -13.58 -1.26
CA ALA A 242 -8.18 -14.13 -1.60
C ALA A 242 -7.28 -13.08 -2.27
N ALA A 243 -7.80 -12.36 -3.26
CA ALA A 243 -7.08 -11.31 -3.98
C ALA A 243 -6.65 -10.18 -3.02
N SER A 244 -7.56 -9.69 -2.17
CA SER A 244 -7.22 -8.65 -1.18
C SER A 244 -6.08 -9.10 -0.25
N ARG A 245 -6.00 -10.38 0.12
CA ARG A 245 -4.87 -10.90 0.91
C ARG A 245 -3.56 -10.93 0.14
N VAL A 246 -3.56 -11.45 -1.08
CA VAL A 246 -2.35 -11.51 -1.91
C VAL A 246 -1.76 -10.12 -2.08
N PHE A 247 -2.59 -9.13 -2.40
CA PHE A 247 -2.15 -7.75 -2.54
C PHE A 247 -1.77 -7.09 -1.21
N TYR A 248 -2.44 -7.43 -0.10
CA TYR A 248 -2.04 -6.94 1.23
C TYR A 248 -0.65 -7.44 1.62
N TYR A 249 -0.36 -8.72 1.42
CA TYR A 249 0.98 -9.27 1.65
C TYR A 249 2.01 -8.69 0.68
N GLY A 250 1.63 -8.48 -0.58
CA GLY A 250 2.43 -7.74 -1.56
C GLY A 250 2.81 -6.34 -1.03
N PHE A 251 1.83 -5.58 -0.53
CA PHE A 251 2.05 -4.27 0.08
C PHE A 251 3.04 -4.33 1.24
N VAL A 252 2.83 -5.24 2.21
CA VAL A 252 3.73 -5.38 3.37
C VAL A 252 5.16 -5.76 2.92
N LYS A 253 5.28 -6.69 1.96
CA LYS A 253 6.56 -7.14 1.40
C LYS A 253 7.31 -6.01 0.71
N TYR A 254 6.65 -5.25 -0.17
CA TYR A 254 7.30 -4.16 -0.92
C TYR A 254 7.61 -2.96 -0.03
N TYR A 255 6.73 -2.64 0.93
CA TYR A 255 7.02 -1.56 1.87
C TYR A 255 8.25 -1.89 2.75
N ARG A 256 8.38 -3.15 3.18
CA ARG A 256 9.58 -3.63 3.87
C ARG A 256 10.83 -3.53 2.99
N ARG A 257 10.75 -3.96 1.71
CA ARG A 257 11.87 -3.92 0.76
C ARG A 257 12.31 -2.48 0.47
N TYR A 258 11.36 -1.57 0.31
CA TYR A 258 11.63 -0.14 0.15
C TYR A 258 12.45 0.41 1.32
N SER A 259 11.99 0.20 2.56
CA SER A 259 12.72 0.70 3.73
C SER A 259 14.09 0.04 3.89
N LEU A 260 14.20 -1.25 3.59
CA LEU A 260 15.45 -1.99 3.66
C LEU A 260 16.46 -1.46 2.62
N GLU A 261 16.03 -1.21 1.38
CA GLU A 261 16.89 -0.67 0.33
C GLU A 261 17.46 0.70 0.71
N VAL A 262 16.62 1.60 1.23
CA VAL A 262 17.07 2.93 1.71
C VAL A 262 18.13 2.79 2.78
N LEU A 263 17.94 1.90 3.74
CA LEU A 263 18.86 1.73 4.86
C LEU A 263 20.17 1.05 4.47
N MET A 264 20.12 0.07 3.56
CA MET A 264 21.34 -0.57 3.05
C MET A 264 22.14 0.39 2.18
N ALA A 265 21.49 1.11 1.27
CA ALA A 265 22.16 2.09 0.42
C ALA A 265 22.77 3.22 1.26
N PHE A 266 22.07 3.66 2.31
CA PHE A 266 22.64 4.58 3.29
C PHE A 266 23.89 3.99 3.94
N ALA A 267 23.83 2.76 4.46
CA ALA A 267 24.96 2.11 5.11
C ALA A 267 26.20 1.97 4.20
N VAL A 268 26.00 1.59 2.94
CA VAL A 268 27.07 1.45 1.93
C VAL A 268 27.72 2.81 1.64
N LEU A 269 26.94 3.86 1.41
CA LEU A 269 27.49 5.20 1.15
C LEU A 269 28.33 5.74 2.32
N GLN A 270 28.00 5.36 3.56
CA GLN A 270 28.80 5.73 4.74
C GLN A 270 30.08 4.93 4.84
N HIS A 271 30.04 3.65 4.47
CA HIS A 271 31.23 2.81 4.40
C HIS A 271 32.23 3.35 3.38
N ASP A 272 31.77 3.67 2.16
CA ASP A 272 32.63 4.17 1.08
C ASP A 272 33.32 5.48 1.46
N LYS A 273 32.58 6.41 2.09
CA LYS A 273 33.14 7.67 2.62
C LYS A 273 34.22 7.44 3.68
N LYS A 274 34.04 6.44 4.53
CA LYS A 274 35.01 6.11 5.58
C LYS A 274 36.28 5.51 4.97
N THR A 275 36.16 4.63 3.98
CA THR A 275 37.32 4.08 3.27
C THR A 275 38.07 5.14 2.47
N SER A 276 37.37 6.05 1.78
CA SER A 276 38.03 7.12 1.02
C SER A 276 38.81 8.09 1.90
N ALA A 277 38.31 8.36 3.11
CA ALA A 277 38.97 9.22 4.09
C ALA A 277 40.20 8.56 4.77
N ILE A 278 40.32 7.23 4.71
CA ILE A 278 41.48 6.50 5.24
C ILE A 278 42.58 6.36 4.16
N SER A 279 42.21 6.41 2.87
CA SER A 279 43.13 6.34 1.73
C SER A 279 43.70 7.69 1.27
N SER A 280 43.25 8.79 1.87
CA SER A 280 43.72 10.17 1.62
C SER A 280 44.58 10.67 2.78
#